data_AF-A0A352B026-F1
#
_entry.id   AF-A0A352B026-F1
#
_cell.length_a   1.000
_cell.length_b   1.000
_cell.length_c   1.000
_cell.angle_alpha   90.00
_cell.angle_beta   90.00
_cell.angle_gamma   90.00
#
_symmetry.space_group_name_H-M   'P 1'
#
loop_
_entity.id
_entity.type
_entity.pdbx_description
1 polymer ?
#
loop_
_entity_poly.entity_id
_entity_poly.type
_entity_poly.pdbx_seq_one_letter_code
_entity_poly.pdbx_strand_id
1 'polypeptide(L)'
;MLIERYRHAYYTEDQSLVSDMEYDQLEQELKKLEQLHPETVLDSPTLTVGGSAGSVFDPVQHGEPMMSLDNVFDETEFLAWADRVGGGPFLCEPKIDGLAVSLTYERGVLTRAATRGDGETGED
;
A
#
# COMPACT_ATOMS: atom_id res chain seq x y z
N MET A 1 -11.81 13.89 5.74
CA MET A 1 -12.43 12.87 4.84
C MET A 1 -12.32 11.49 5.48
N LEU A 2 -13.16 10.51 5.12
CA LEU A 2 -13.14 9.16 5.70
C LEU A 2 -11.81 8.43 5.47
N ILE A 3 -11.28 8.49 4.23
CA ILE A 3 -10.00 7.88 3.85
C ILE A 3 -8.84 8.41 4.71
N GLU A 4 -8.75 9.73 4.88
CA GLU A 4 -7.74 10.35 5.75
C GLU A 4 -7.85 9.92 7.21
N ARG A 5 -9.07 9.75 7.73
CA ARG A 5 -9.28 9.24 9.09
C ARG A 5 -8.78 7.81 9.24
N TYR A 6 -9.07 6.96 8.26
CA TYR A 6 -8.62 5.57 8.27
C TYR A 6 -7.11 5.45 8.09
N ARG A 7 -6.50 6.28 7.23
CA ARG A 7 -5.04 6.40 7.12
C ARG A 7 -4.41 6.83 8.43
N HIS A 8 -4.93 7.86 9.09
CA HIS A 8 -4.38 8.31 10.37
C HIS A 8 -4.46 7.22 11.45
N ALA A 9 -5.61 6.55 11.58
CA ALA A 9 -5.76 5.46 12.54
C ALA A 9 -4.78 4.31 12.24
N TYR A 10 -4.62 3.94 10.96
CA TYR A 10 -3.73 2.86 10.55
C TYR A 10 -2.24 3.21 10.73
N TYR A 11 -1.82 4.38 10.26
CA TYR A 11 -0.40 4.76 10.20
C TYR A 11 0.11 5.49 11.45
N THR A 12 -0.76 6.04 12.29
CA THR A 12 -0.35 6.82 13.47
C THR A 12 -0.83 6.21 14.78
N GLU A 13 -1.99 5.56 14.79
CA GLU A 13 -2.59 5.01 16.00
C GLU A 13 -2.45 3.47 16.10
N ASP A 14 -1.83 2.82 15.12
CA ASP A 14 -1.74 1.36 14.98
C ASP A 14 -3.12 0.67 15.10
N GLN A 15 -4.17 1.31 14.57
CA GLN A 15 -5.55 0.84 14.63
C GLN A 15 -6.16 0.66 13.24
N SER A 16 -6.65 -0.55 12.98
CA SER A 16 -7.49 -0.84 11.81
C SER A 16 -8.96 -0.63 12.17
N LEU A 17 -9.54 0.49 11.72
CA LEU A 17 -10.95 0.86 12.00
C LEU A 17 -11.95 0.24 11.01
N VAL A 18 -11.47 -0.18 9.84
CA VAL A 18 -12.22 -0.79 8.75
C VAL A 18 -11.33 -1.85 8.10
N SER A 19 -11.94 -2.82 7.43
CA SER A 19 -11.17 -3.81 6.66
C SER A 19 -10.47 -3.20 5.44
N ASP A 20 -9.40 -3.83 4.96
CA ASP A 20 -8.72 -3.48 3.69
C ASP A 20 -9.72 -3.32 2.54
N MET A 21 -10.68 -4.25 2.43
CA MET A 21 -11.70 -4.23 1.38
C MET A 21 -12.60 -2.99 1.46
N GLU A 22 -13.03 -2.59 2.66
CA GLU A 22 -13.85 -1.39 2.84
C GLU A 22 -13.04 -0.12 2.53
N TYR A 23 -11.77 -0.10 2.91
CA TYR A 23 -10.85 0.99 2.60
C TYR A 23 -10.64 1.13 1.08
N ASP A 24 -10.33 0.02 0.41
CA ASP A 24 -10.11 -0.05 -1.04
C ASP A 24 -11.34 0.41 -1.84
N GLN A 25 -12.54 0.03 -1.39
CA GLN A 25 -13.80 0.46 -2.01
C GLN A 25 -13.98 1.99 -1.93
N LEU A 26 -13.66 2.59 -0.79
CA LEU A 26 -13.73 4.04 -0.61
C LEU A 26 -12.70 4.76 -1.47
N GLU A 27 -11.46 4.27 -1.57
CA GLU A 27 -10.47 4.82 -2.48
C GLU A 27 -10.90 4.71 -3.94
N GLN A 28 -11.51 3.58 -4.34
CA GLN A 28 -12.00 3.40 -5.70
C GLN A 28 -13.17 4.36 -6.01
N GLU A 29 -14.08 4.57 -5.06
CA GLU A 29 -15.16 5.55 -5.20
C GLU A 29 -14.59 6.97 -5.37
N LEU A 30 -13.61 7.35 -4.55
CA LEU A 30 -12.97 8.66 -4.65
C LEU A 30 -12.27 8.85 -6.01
N LYS A 31 -11.51 7.85 -6.47
CA LYS A 31 -10.87 7.88 -7.80
C LYS A 31 -11.89 8.07 -8.93
N LYS A 32 -13.06 7.42 -8.84
CA LYS A 32 -14.16 7.60 -9.82
C LYS A 32 -14.70 9.03 -9.79
N LEU A 33 -14.90 9.60 -8.61
CA LEU A 33 -15.37 10.98 -8.45
C LEU A 33 -14.36 12.00 -9.02
N GLU A 34 -13.07 11.78 -8.79
CA GLU A 34 -12.00 12.64 -9.30
C GLU A 34 -11.87 12.61 -10.81
N GLN A 35 -12.12 11.46 -11.44
CA GLN A 35 -12.18 11.36 -12.89
C GLN A 35 -13.36 12.17 -13.47
N LEU A 36 -14.47 12.25 -12.74
CA LEU A 36 -15.65 13.02 -13.13
C LEU A 36 -15.51 14.52 -12.84
N HIS A 37 -14.71 14.89 -11.84
CA HIS A 37 -14.49 16.26 -11.36
C HIS A 37 -12.99 16.59 -11.21
N PRO A 38 -12.23 16.73 -12.32
CA PRO A 38 -10.78 16.96 -12.26
C PRO A 38 -10.39 18.26 -11.53
N GLU A 39 -11.29 19.24 -11.46
CA GLU A 39 -11.09 20.52 -10.77
C GLU A 39 -10.99 20.40 -9.24
N THR A 40 -11.42 19.28 -8.64
CA THR A 40 -11.44 19.09 -7.17
C THR A 40 -10.23 18.34 -6.61
N VAL A 41 -9.24 17.99 -7.44
CA VAL A 41 -8.15 17.03 -7.10
C VAL A 41 -6.99 17.66 -6.30
N LEU A 42 -7.00 18.97 -6.05
CA LEU A 42 -5.83 19.72 -5.56
C LEU A 42 -5.24 19.30 -4.20
N ASP A 43 -5.92 18.46 -3.42
CA ASP A 43 -5.44 17.96 -2.13
C ASP A 43 -6.10 16.62 -1.78
N SER A 44 -5.97 15.63 -2.68
CA SER A 44 -6.63 14.34 -2.50
C SER A 44 -5.73 13.29 -1.83
N PRO A 45 -6.27 12.47 -0.90
CA PRO A 45 -5.60 11.26 -0.44
C PRO A 45 -5.16 10.34 -1.58
N THR A 46 -5.85 10.30 -2.72
CA THR A 46 -5.48 9.42 -3.84
C THR A 46 -4.13 9.77 -4.47
N LEU A 47 -3.59 10.97 -4.19
CA LEU A 47 -2.28 11.44 -4.66
C LEU A 47 -1.12 11.07 -3.73
N THR A 48 -1.39 10.56 -2.53
CA THR A 48 -0.38 10.19 -1.54
C THR A 48 -0.59 8.76 -1.08
N VAL A 49 0.47 8.11 -0.59
CA VAL A 49 0.41 6.70 -0.13
C VAL A 49 0.01 6.59 1.35
N GLY A 50 -0.06 7.73 2.07
CA GLY A 50 -0.24 7.77 3.53
C GLY A 50 1.01 7.30 4.30
N GLY A 51 1.09 7.65 5.59
CA GLY A 51 2.19 7.27 6.48
C GLY A 51 3.11 8.43 6.85
N SER A 52 3.40 8.57 8.15
CA SER A 52 4.51 9.37 8.67
C SER A 52 5.34 8.45 9.55
N ALA A 53 6.65 8.33 9.31
CA ALA A 53 7.54 7.62 10.23
C ALA A 53 7.39 8.22 11.64
N GLY A 54 6.90 7.43 12.58
CA GLY A 54 6.76 7.80 13.98
C GLY A 54 8.13 7.98 14.61
N SER A 55 8.25 8.96 15.51
CA SER A 55 9.51 9.39 16.13
C SER A 55 10.09 8.43 17.18
N VAL A 56 9.61 7.18 17.25
CA VAL A 56 10.03 6.20 18.26
C VAL A 56 11.22 5.36 17.79
N PHE A 57 11.29 5.09 16.49
CA PHE A 57 12.29 4.24 15.85
C PHE A 57 13.08 5.01 14.81
N ASP A 58 14.32 4.60 14.57
CA ASP A 58 15.17 5.28 13.60
C ASP A 58 14.65 5.02 12.18
N PRO A 59 14.53 6.06 11.32
CA PRO A 59 14.07 5.88 9.96
C PRO A 59 15.12 5.09 9.17
N VAL A 60 14.66 4.08 8.44
CA VAL A 60 15.48 3.22 7.60
C VAL A 60 15.11 3.40 6.14
N GLN A 61 16.02 3.96 5.36
CA GLN A 61 15.89 3.92 3.91
C GLN A 61 16.06 2.48 3.41
N HIS A 62 15.08 1.99 2.65
CA HIS A 62 15.14 0.66 2.05
C HIS A 62 16.18 0.62 0.94
N GLY A 63 16.90 -0.50 0.83
CA GLY A 63 17.90 -0.70 -0.24
C GLY A 63 17.27 -0.70 -1.64
N GLU A 64 16.04 -1.21 -1.74
CA GLU A 64 15.17 -1.09 -2.90
C GLU A 64 13.75 -0.74 -2.42
N PRO A 65 13.01 0.14 -3.12
CA PRO A 65 11.64 0.47 -2.74
C PRO A 65 10.72 -0.75 -2.69
N MET A 66 9.94 -0.86 -1.62
CA MET A 66 8.91 -1.89 -1.47
C MET A 66 7.67 -1.53 -2.30
N MET A 67 7.53 -2.19 -3.44
CA MET A 67 6.46 -1.92 -4.42
C MET A 67 5.05 -2.08 -3.82
N SER A 68 4.13 -1.25 -4.30
CA SER A 68 2.69 -1.47 -4.14
C SER A 68 2.16 -2.31 -5.30
N LEU A 69 1.14 -3.12 -5.03
CA LEU A 69 0.44 -3.90 -6.07
C LEU A 69 -0.86 -3.20 -6.45
N ASP A 70 -1.22 -3.30 -7.73
CA ASP A 70 -2.54 -2.93 -8.19
C ASP A 70 -3.57 -3.97 -7.70
N ASN A 71 -4.75 -3.49 -7.31
CA ASN A 71 -5.86 -4.34 -6.92
C ASN A 71 -6.72 -4.73 -8.12
N VAL A 72 -7.31 -5.92 -8.04
CA VAL A 72 -8.28 -6.46 -8.99
C VAL A 72 -9.43 -7.05 -8.17
N PHE A 73 -10.65 -6.58 -8.42
CA PHE A 73 -11.80 -6.91 -7.57
C PHE A 73 -12.76 -7.92 -8.21
N ASP A 74 -12.67 -8.11 -9.53
CA ASP A 74 -13.51 -9.07 -10.25
C ASP A 74 -12.77 -9.80 -11.37
N GLU A 75 -13.42 -10.84 -11.89
CA GLU A 75 -12.87 -11.70 -12.95
C GLU A 75 -12.65 -10.93 -14.27
N THR A 76 -13.47 -9.92 -14.56
CA THR A 76 -13.34 -9.15 -15.80
C THR A 76 -12.07 -8.31 -15.76
N GLU A 77 -11.83 -7.62 -14.65
CA GLU A 77 -10.61 -6.86 -14.38
C GLU A 77 -9.37 -7.77 -14.43
N PHE A 78 -9.46 -8.96 -13.82
CA PHE A 78 -8.39 -9.95 -13.84
C PHE A 78 -8.03 -10.39 -15.26
N LEU A 79 -9.03 -10.76 -16.06
CA LEU A 79 -8.82 -11.20 -17.44
C LEU A 79 -8.26 -10.09 -18.31
N ALA A 80 -8.71 -8.85 -18.12
CA ALA A 80 -8.15 -7.69 -18.80
C ALA A 80 -6.68 -7.44 -18.41
N TRP A 81 -6.31 -7.64 -17.15
CA TRP A 81 -4.90 -7.59 -16.72
C TRP A 81 -4.08 -8.72 -17.32
N ALA A 82 -4.60 -9.95 -17.29
CA ALA A 82 -3.93 -11.15 -17.80
C ALA A 82 -3.63 -11.06 -19.31
N ASP A 83 -4.55 -10.49 -20.09
CA ASP A 83 -4.36 -10.24 -21.52
C ASP A 83 -3.23 -9.22 -21.77
N ARG A 84 -3.24 -8.10 -21.02
CA ARG A 84 -2.19 -7.06 -21.15
C ARG A 84 -0.78 -7.58 -20.89
N VAL A 85 -0.61 -8.51 -19.94
CA VAL A 85 0.70 -9.06 -19.58
C VAL A 85 1.14 -10.25 -20.44
N GLY A 86 0.33 -10.66 -21.44
CA GLY A 86 0.67 -11.69 -22.41
C GLY A 86 0.21 -13.11 -22.04
N GLY A 87 -0.68 -13.25 -21.05
CA GLY A 87 -1.17 -14.55 -20.59
C GLY A 87 -0.20 -15.30 -19.66
N GLY A 88 -0.68 -16.38 -19.04
CA GLY A 88 0.05 -17.15 -18.03
C GLY A 88 1.13 -18.11 -18.57
N PRO A 89 1.70 -18.98 -17.71
CA PRO A 89 1.24 -19.33 -16.36
C PRO A 89 1.59 -18.27 -15.29
N PHE A 90 0.68 -18.07 -14.34
CA PHE A 90 0.87 -17.16 -13.21
C PHE A 90 1.27 -17.91 -11.95
N LEU A 91 2.12 -17.28 -11.13
CA LEU A 91 2.32 -17.68 -9.74
C LEU A 91 1.20 -17.06 -8.90
N CYS A 92 0.46 -17.89 -8.17
CA CYS A 92 -0.60 -17.43 -7.28
C CYS A 92 -0.21 -17.71 -5.83
N GLU A 93 -0.18 -16.66 -5.02
CA GLU A 93 0.12 -16.71 -3.59
C GLU A 93 -1.00 -16.05 -2.80
N PRO A 94 -1.35 -16.55 -1.60
CA PRO A 94 -2.30 -15.87 -0.74
C PRO A 94 -1.74 -14.52 -0.29
N LYS A 95 -2.54 -13.44 -0.41
CA LYS A 95 -2.22 -12.15 0.21
C LYS A 95 -2.35 -12.30 1.72
N ILE A 96 -1.21 -12.28 2.41
CA ILE A 96 -1.19 -12.28 3.88
C ILE A 96 -1.56 -10.89 4.36
N ASP A 97 -2.61 -10.80 5.17
CA ASP A 97 -3.02 -9.57 5.83
C ASP A 97 -2.20 -9.39 7.11
N GLY A 98 -1.15 -8.58 7.02
CA GLY A 98 -0.20 -8.36 8.09
C GLY A 98 0.73 -7.18 7.78
N LEU A 99 1.73 -7.00 8.64
CA LEU A 99 2.71 -5.92 8.47
C LEU A 99 3.82 -6.36 7.50
N ALA A 100 3.99 -5.60 6.41
CA ALA A 100 5.10 -5.81 5.48
C ALA A 100 6.43 -5.36 6.12
N VAL A 101 7.47 -6.19 5.96
CA VAL A 101 8.81 -5.95 6.50
C VAL A 101 9.89 -6.20 5.45
N SER A 102 11.02 -5.51 5.59
CA SER A 102 12.24 -5.67 4.79
C SER A 102 13.34 -6.27 5.67
N LEU A 103 13.93 -7.39 5.24
CA LEU A 103 14.98 -8.09 6.00
C LEU A 103 16.31 -8.03 5.25
N THR A 104 17.30 -7.36 5.83
CA THR A 104 18.64 -7.23 5.24
C THR A 104 19.56 -8.29 5.80
N TYR A 105 20.20 -9.06 4.91
CA TYR A 105 21.20 -10.05 5.26
C TYR A 105 22.57 -9.68 4.70
N GLU A 106 23.59 -9.69 5.56
CA GLU A 106 24.98 -9.53 5.14
C GLU A 106 25.75 -10.82 5.39
N ARG A 107 26.33 -11.40 4.34
CA ARG A 107 27.09 -12.67 4.42
C ARG A 107 26.29 -13.80 5.10
N GLY A 108 24.97 -13.82 4.85
CA GLY A 108 24.06 -14.82 5.40
C GLY A 108 23.59 -14.57 6.84
N VAL A 109 23.97 -13.45 7.45
CA VAL A 109 23.53 -13.05 8.79
C VAL A 109 22.50 -11.94 8.67
N LEU A 110 21.37 -12.07 9.36
CA LEU A 110 20.36 -11.02 9.46
C LEU A 110 20.98 -9.82 10.22
N THR A 111 21.05 -8.67 9.57
CA THR A 111 21.63 -7.44 10.15
C THR A 111 20.59 -6.35 10.41
N ARG A 112 19.42 -6.41 9.76
CA ARG A 112 18.34 -5.44 9.95
C ARG A 112 16.97 -6.02 9.60
N ALA A 113 15.93 -5.59 10.32
CA ALA A 113 14.54 -5.85 9.99
C ALA A 113 13.77 -4.53 10.10
N ALA A 114 13.34 -3.97 8.98
CA ALA A 114 12.63 -2.70 8.96
C ALA A 114 11.16 -2.88 8.57
N THR A 115 10.26 -2.05 9.10
CA THR A 115 8.86 -1.97 8.63
C THR A 115 8.80 -1.41 7.21
N ARG A 116 7.69 -1.59 6.49
CA ARG A 116 7.53 -1.00 5.16
C ARG A 116 7.53 0.53 5.16
N GLY A 117 6.87 1.14 6.14
CA GLY A 117 6.62 2.59 6.16
C GLY A 117 5.92 3.06 4.88
N ASP A 118 6.46 4.10 4.23
CA ASP A 118 5.94 4.65 2.97
C ASP A 118 6.35 3.85 1.71
N GLY A 119 7.15 2.79 1.90
CA GLY A 119 7.70 1.96 0.83
C GLY A 119 9.12 2.35 0.41
N GLU A 120 9.58 3.57 0.70
CA GLU A 120 10.97 4.01 0.51
C GLU A 120 11.73 4.08 1.84
N THR A 121 11.05 4.50 2.91
CA THR A 121 11.55 4.64 4.26
C THR A 121 10.64 3.91 5.24
N GLY A 122 11.23 2.98 5.99
CA GLY A 122 10.62 2.27 7.11
C GLY A 122 11.17 2.69 8.46
N GLU A 123 10.92 1.86 9.46
CA GLU A 123 11.41 2.00 10.84
C GLU A 123 12.17 0.74 11.26
N ASP A 124 13.28 0.89 11.98
CA ASP A 124 14.09 -0.21 12.57
C ASP A 124 13.47 -0.79 13.86
#